data_AF-A0A6G1J1Z8-F1
#
_entry.id   AF-A0A6G1J1Z8-F1
#
_cell.length_a   1.000
_cell.length_b   1.000
_cell.length_c   1.000
_cell.angle_alpha   90.00
_cell.angle_beta   90.00
_cell.angle_gamma   90.00
#
_symmetry.space_group_name_H-M   'P 1'
#
loop_
_entity.id
_entity.type
_entity.pdbx_description
1 polymer ?
#
loop_
_entity_poly.entity_id
_entity_poly.type
_entity_poly.pdbx_seq_one_letter_code
_entity_poly.pdbx_strand_id
1 'polypeptide(L)'
;MYLRAVHAEQNIAALQQFIRANPLGIFTTAIDSKTFPFLQSSHIPWVLDVNNKSEEQNLGVLRGHVARANPQAKALIEHLTANDTQTLSRDVMILFNGPAHHYVTPKFYRETKPATGKVVPTWNYSAVQVYGRATIFHDTKATATGAFLDQQIRDLSMQSEVDIMGYKDRPWQVDDAPSSYVELLKKAIIGVQVEITDIGGKFKMSQEMGVGDQEGVIEGFETLGSDVGQEIANTVRERGKVGGSKAS
;
A
#
# COMPACT_ATOMS: atom_id res chain seq x y z
N MET A 1 10.30 -6.41 5.27
CA MET A 1 9.43 -7.57 5.57
C MET A 1 10.18 -8.90 5.39
N TYR A 2 9.94 -9.94 6.22
CA TYR A 2 10.45 -11.30 5.97
C TYR A 2 9.63 -12.02 4.89
N LEU A 3 10.29 -12.34 3.77
CA LEU A 3 9.71 -12.93 2.57
C LEU A 3 10.22 -14.36 2.36
N ARG A 4 9.54 -15.34 2.96
CA ARG A 4 9.75 -16.75 2.62
C ARG A 4 9.38 -16.95 1.15
N ALA A 5 10.22 -17.64 0.37
CA ALA A 5 10.08 -17.74 -1.09
C ALA A 5 8.67 -18.17 -1.56
N VAL A 6 8.04 -19.12 -0.87
CA VAL A 6 6.69 -19.61 -1.19
C VAL A 6 5.61 -18.52 -1.02
N HIS A 7 5.84 -17.51 -0.17
CA HIS A 7 4.91 -16.41 0.10
C HIS A 7 5.29 -15.10 -0.61
N ALA A 8 6.48 -15.03 -1.20
CA ALA A 8 6.99 -13.81 -1.82
C ALA A 8 6.34 -13.58 -3.19
N GLU A 9 5.96 -12.33 -3.46
CA GLU A 9 5.67 -11.85 -4.81
C GLU A 9 6.83 -10.97 -5.27
N GLN A 10 7.39 -11.30 -6.43
CA GLN A 10 8.57 -10.64 -7.00
C GLN A 10 8.25 -9.95 -8.34
N ASN A 11 7.07 -10.19 -8.91
CA ASN A 11 6.65 -9.53 -10.14
C ASN A 11 6.30 -8.06 -9.86
N ILE A 12 7.17 -7.14 -10.28
CA ILE A 12 7.01 -5.70 -10.06
C ILE A 12 5.66 -5.18 -10.56
N ALA A 13 5.20 -5.61 -11.74
CA ALA A 13 3.91 -5.18 -12.26
C ALA A 13 2.73 -5.63 -11.36
N ALA A 14 2.80 -6.85 -10.80
CA ALA A 14 1.81 -7.32 -9.84
C ALA A 14 1.84 -6.52 -8.52
N LEU A 15 3.03 -6.15 -8.03
CA LEU A 15 3.18 -5.32 -6.84
C LEU A 15 2.66 -3.89 -7.05
N GLN A 16 2.94 -3.31 -8.22
CA GLN A 16 2.42 -2.00 -8.60
C GLN A 16 0.90 -2.02 -8.76
N GLN A 17 0.35 -3.08 -9.36
CA GLN A 17 -1.10 -3.26 -9.45
C GLN A 17 -1.74 -3.41 -8.07
N PHE A 18 -1.09 -4.14 -7.15
CA PHE A 18 -1.55 -4.26 -5.77
C PHE A 18 -1.61 -2.91 -5.07
N ILE A 19 -0.58 -2.06 -5.23
CA ILE A 19 -0.57 -0.70 -4.67
C ILE A 19 -1.73 0.13 -5.24
N ARG A 20 -1.97 0.08 -6.55
CA ARG A 20 -3.09 0.82 -7.18
C ARG A 20 -4.45 0.36 -6.66
N ALA A 21 -4.64 -0.94 -6.47
CA ALA A 21 -5.87 -1.51 -5.92
C ALA A 21 -6.04 -1.24 -4.42
N ASN A 22 -4.96 -0.96 -3.70
CA ASN A 22 -4.94 -0.73 -2.26
C ASN A 22 -4.22 0.59 -1.92
N PRO A 23 -4.70 1.76 -2.39
CA PRO A 23 -3.88 2.98 -2.38
C PRO A 23 -3.74 3.63 -1.00
N LEU A 24 -4.51 3.20 0.00
CA LEU A 24 -4.38 3.69 1.38
C LEU A 24 -3.18 3.02 2.07
N GLY A 25 -2.03 3.70 2.04
CA GLY A 25 -0.78 3.20 2.60
C GLY A 25 -0.49 3.77 4.00
N ILE A 26 0.21 2.99 4.80
CA ILE A 26 0.72 3.39 6.12
C ILE A 26 2.11 3.98 5.94
N PHE A 27 2.21 5.31 5.93
CA PHE A 27 3.45 6.07 5.77
C PHE A 27 4.22 6.19 7.08
N THR A 28 5.33 5.46 7.20
CA THR A 28 6.16 5.43 8.41
C THR A 28 7.47 6.17 8.21
N THR A 29 7.78 7.06 9.15
CA THR A 29 9.03 7.85 9.17
C THR A 29 9.72 7.72 10.52
N ALA A 30 11.05 7.79 10.52
CA ALA A 30 11.90 7.86 11.69
C ALA A 30 12.65 9.20 11.69
N ILE A 31 12.12 10.20 12.41
CA ILE A 31 12.61 11.59 12.37
C ILE A 31 12.98 12.02 13.78
N ASP A 32 14.23 12.43 13.97
CA ASP A 32 14.67 13.04 15.22
C ASP A 32 13.93 14.37 15.43
N SER A 33 13.16 14.46 16.51
CA SER A 33 12.45 15.67 16.92
C SER A 33 12.51 15.80 18.45
N LYS A 34 12.64 17.04 18.93
CA LYS A 34 12.55 17.34 20.37
C LYS A 34 11.09 17.38 20.86
N THR A 35 10.14 17.49 19.93
CA THR A 35 8.72 17.76 20.22
C THR A 35 7.84 16.55 19.90
N PHE A 36 8.19 15.77 18.87
CA PHE A 36 7.39 14.67 18.37
C PHE A 36 8.09 13.32 18.55
N PRO A 37 7.34 12.21 18.61
CA PRO A 37 7.93 10.87 18.65
C PRO A 37 8.87 10.60 17.48
N PHE A 38 9.94 9.84 17.73
CA PHE A 38 10.92 9.45 16.70
C PHE A 38 10.27 8.65 15.56
N LEU A 39 9.53 7.60 15.91
CA LEU A 39 8.75 6.80 14.95
C LEU A 39 7.32 7.32 14.90
N GLN A 40 6.86 7.66 13.70
CA GLN A 40 5.49 8.11 13.46
C GLN A 40 4.92 7.40 12.23
N SER A 41 3.60 7.25 12.18
CA SER A 41 2.91 6.66 11.04
C SER A 41 1.57 7.33 10.81
N SER A 42 1.23 7.55 9.54
CA SER A 42 -0.06 8.07 9.11
C SER A 42 -0.63 7.21 7.99
N HIS A 43 -1.93 6.99 8.00
CA HIS A 43 -2.63 6.44 6.84
C HIS A 43 -2.85 7.57 5.84
N ILE A 44 -2.29 7.46 4.64
CA ILE A 44 -2.52 8.43 3.57
C ILE A 44 -2.79 7.71 2.24
N PRO A 45 -3.67 8.24 1.39
CA PRO A 45 -3.85 7.72 0.06
C PRO A 45 -2.69 8.11 -0.85
N TRP A 46 -2.28 7.19 -1.71
CA TRP A 46 -1.16 7.34 -2.63
C TRP A 46 -1.58 7.17 -4.08
N VAL A 47 -1.04 8.01 -4.94
CA VAL A 47 -1.01 7.80 -6.39
C VAL A 47 0.35 7.20 -6.75
N LEU A 48 0.35 6.12 -7.53
CA LEU A 48 1.56 5.47 -8.02
C LEU A 48 1.79 5.81 -9.50
N ASP A 49 2.84 6.59 -9.76
CA ASP A 49 3.32 6.85 -11.11
C ASP A 49 4.39 5.85 -11.49
N VAL A 50 4.23 5.23 -12.65
CA VAL A 50 5.27 4.39 -13.25
C VAL A 50 5.62 5.05 -14.57
N ASN A 51 6.76 5.75 -14.63
CA ASN A 51 7.24 6.35 -15.87
C ASN A 51 7.30 5.30 -17.00
N ASN A 52 6.84 5.64 -18.20
CA ASN A 52 6.94 4.76 -19.38
C ASN A 52 8.39 4.60 -19.93
N LYS A 53 9.42 4.90 -19.11
CA LYS A 53 10.81 4.65 -19.49
C LYS A 53 11.05 3.14 -19.41
N SER A 54 11.52 2.60 -20.52
CA SER A 54 11.67 1.18 -20.87
C SER A 54 12.75 0.44 -20.06
N GLU A 55 12.78 0.60 -18.75
CA GLU A 55 13.70 -0.13 -17.89
C GLU A 55 12.93 -1.16 -17.07
N GLU A 56 13.40 -2.42 -17.12
CA GLU A 56 12.88 -3.58 -16.38
C GLU A 56 12.94 -3.42 -14.85
N GLN A 57 13.32 -2.23 -14.35
CA GLN A 57 13.51 -1.91 -12.93
C GLN A 57 12.76 -0.65 -12.47
N ASN A 58 11.87 -0.07 -13.28
CA ASN A 58 11.11 1.10 -12.83
C ASN A 58 10.11 0.72 -11.72
N LEU A 59 10.50 0.94 -10.46
CA LEU A 59 9.67 0.65 -9.29
C LEU A 59 8.51 1.65 -9.13
N GLY A 60 8.71 2.88 -9.61
CA GLY A 60 7.72 3.96 -9.59
C GLY A 60 7.96 5.02 -8.53
N VAL A 61 7.11 6.05 -8.55
CA VAL A 61 7.10 7.17 -7.62
C VAL A 61 5.71 7.26 -6.99
N LEU A 62 5.67 7.37 -5.66
CA LEU A 62 4.44 7.57 -4.92
C LEU A 62 4.23 9.04 -4.61
N ARG A 63 3.03 9.56 -4.88
CA ARG A 63 2.61 10.92 -4.52
C ARG A 63 1.43 10.89 -3.57
N GLY A 64 1.59 11.54 -2.44
CA GLY A 64 0.57 11.69 -1.42
C GLY A 64 0.57 13.12 -0.86
N HIS A 65 -0.36 13.38 0.04
CA HIS A 65 -0.34 14.58 0.86
C HIS A 65 -0.78 14.24 2.28
N VAL A 66 -0.43 15.11 3.22
CA VAL A 66 -0.85 14.99 4.62
C VAL A 66 -1.18 16.37 5.17
N ALA A 67 -2.14 16.42 6.10
CA ALA A 67 -2.47 17.66 6.80
C ALA A 67 -1.23 18.25 7.48
N ARG A 68 -0.98 19.54 7.29
CA ARG A 68 0.11 20.28 7.93
C ARG A 68 0.00 20.27 9.46
N ALA A 69 -1.22 20.12 9.99
CA ALA A 69 -1.49 19.99 11.41
C ALA A 69 -1.01 18.64 12.00
N ASN A 70 -0.79 17.61 11.17
CA ASN A 70 -0.34 16.29 11.59
C ASN A 70 1.05 16.38 12.27
N PRO A 71 1.23 15.80 13.47
CA PRO A 71 2.53 15.73 14.15
C PRO A 71 3.68 15.21 13.26
N GLN A 72 3.41 14.22 12.40
CA GLN A 72 4.41 13.66 11.49
C GLN A 72 4.83 14.70 10.43
N ALA A 73 3.88 15.48 9.92
CA ALA A 73 4.15 16.56 8.98
C ALA A 73 4.99 17.66 9.64
N LYS A 74 4.68 18.03 10.88
CA LYS A 74 5.45 19.03 11.64
C LYS A 74 6.89 18.57 11.89
N ALA A 75 7.07 17.32 12.33
CA ALA A 75 8.40 16.75 12.53
C ALA A 75 9.24 16.74 11.23
N LEU A 76 8.62 16.38 10.09
CA LEU A 76 9.28 16.43 8.78
C LEU A 76 9.69 17.85 8.40
N ILE A 77 8.79 18.84 8.53
CA ILE A 77 9.06 20.25 8.21
C ILE A 77 10.21 20.78 9.08
N GLU A 78 10.14 20.55 10.40
CA GLU A 78 11.18 21.00 11.35
C GLU A 78 12.55 20.40 10.98
N HIS A 79 12.59 19.09 10.75
CA HIS A 79 13.82 18.39 10.38
C HIS A 79 14.42 18.91 9.07
N LEU A 80 13.60 19.04 8.03
CA LEU A 80 14.04 19.49 6.71
C LEU A 80 14.50 20.95 6.72
N THR A 81 13.77 21.82 7.41
CA THR A 81 14.14 23.25 7.59
C THR A 81 15.47 23.38 8.32
N ALA A 82 15.70 22.59 9.38
CA ALA A 82 16.94 22.64 10.14
C ALA A 82 18.17 22.14 9.37
N ASN A 83 17.96 21.32 8.32
CA ASN A 83 19.02 20.74 7.50
C ASN A 83 19.14 21.37 6.10
N ASP A 84 18.37 22.44 5.82
CA ASP A 84 18.33 23.14 4.52
C ASP A 84 18.22 22.18 3.32
N THR A 85 17.30 21.20 3.43
CA THR A 85 17.04 20.21 2.38
C THR A 85 15.54 19.97 2.25
N GLN A 86 15.09 19.55 1.08
CA GLN A 86 13.71 19.15 0.83
C GLN A 86 13.52 17.62 0.88
N THR A 87 14.62 16.87 0.78
CA THR A 87 14.63 15.41 0.67
C THR A 87 15.30 14.82 1.89
N LEU A 88 14.69 13.80 2.47
CA LEU A 88 15.29 13.07 3.58
C LEU A 88 16.61 12.42 3.15
N SER A 89 17.50 12.19 4.10
CA SER A 89 18.77 11.47 3.87
C SER A 89 18.66 9.97 4.11
N ARG A 90 17.52 9.52 4.66
CA ARG A 90 17.23 8.12 5.01
C ARG A 90 15.89 7.72 4.40
N ASP A 91 15.74 6.42 4.19
CA ASP A 91 14.55 5.88 3.57
C ASP A 91 13.36 5.93 4.54
N VAL A 92 12.18 6.11 3.96
CA VAL A 92 10.89 5.93 4.61
C VAL A 92 10.33 4.56 4.26
N MET A 93 9.34 4.09 5.01
CA MET A 93 8.62 2.85 4.70
C MET A 93 7.15 3.17 4.46
N ILE A 94 6.55 2.54 3.44
CA ILE A 94 5.09 2.56 3.27
C ILE A 94 4.60 1.11 3.19
N LEU A 95 3.57 0.78 3.97
CA LEU A 95 2.93 -0.53 3.95
C LEU A 95 1.53 -0.41 3.36
N PHE A 96 1.26 -1.18 2.32
CA PHE A 96 -0.05 -1.35 1.70
C PHE A 96 -0.60 -2.72 2.06
N ASN A 97 -1.78 -2.77 2.67
CA ASN A 97 -2.42 -4.02 3.07
C ASN A 97 -3.48 -4.41 2.05
N GLY A 98 -3.62 -5.72 1.82
CA GLY A 98 -4.76 -6.24 1.08
C GLY A 98 -6.04 -6.06 1.92
N PRO A 99 -7.20 -5.99 1.26
CA PRO A 99 -8.45 -5.68 1.93
C PRO A 99 -8.92 -6.85 2.81
N ALA A 100 -8.66 -8.09 2.38
CA ALA A 100 -8.98 -9.29 3.12
C ALA A 100 -7.76 -9.91 3.82
N HIS A 101 -7.94 -10.21 5.10
CA HIS A 101 -7.05 -11.02 5.91
C HIS A 101 -7.89 -11.78 6.95
N HIS A 102 -7.50 -13.02 7.28
CA HIS A 102 -8.28 -13.81 8.23
C HIS A 102 -7.45 -14.88 8.93
N TYR A 103 -7.85 -15.21 10.15
CA TYR A 103 -7.37 -16.37 10.88
C TYR A 103 -7.76 -17.67 10.16
N VAL A 104 -6.80 -18.55 9.93
CA VAL A 104 -6.99 -19.90 9.38
C VAL A 104 -6.95 -20.89 10.53
N THR A 105 -8.10 -21.52 10.78
CA THR A 105 -8.20 -22.58 11.80
C THR A 105 -7.62 -23.89 11.26
N PRO A 106 -6.91 -24.68 12.08
CA PRO A 106 -6.47 -26.01 11.68
C PRO A 106 -7.62 -26.95 11.31
N LYS A 107 -8.86 -26.64 11.72
CA LYS A 107 -10.05 -27.43 11.32
C LYS A 107 -10.29 -27.45 9.80
N PHE A 108 -9.73 -26.51 9.05
CA PHE A 108 -9.84 -26.48 7.61
C PHE A 108 -8.90 -27.45 6.89
N TYR A 109 -7.84 -27.93 7.55
CA TYR A 109 -6.89 -28.88 6.95
C TYR A 109 -7.49 -30.30 6.94
N ARG A 110 -7.83 -30.81 5.76
CA ARG A 110 -8.53 -32.08 5.54
C ARG A 110 -7.60 -33.28 5.45
N GLU A 111 -6.34 -33.06 5.09
CA GLU A 111 -5.36 -34.12 4.90
C GLU A 111 -4.41 -34.18 6.09
N THR A 112 -3.67 -33.09 6.35
CA THR A 112 -2.56 -33.15 7.32
C THR A 112 -3.06 -33.32 8.75
N LYS A 113 -4.18 -32.69 9.10
CA LYS A 113 -4.74 -32.76 10.47
C LYS A 113 -5.18 -34.18 10.85
N PRO A 114 -6.05 -34.89 10.10
CA PRO A 114 -6.40 -36.26 10.46
C PRO A 114 -5.23 -37.25 10.31
N ALA A 115 -4.31 -37.02 9.36
CA ALA A 115 -3.19 -37.92 9.13
C ALA A 115 -2.11 -37.86 10.23
N THR A 116 -1.77 -36.67 10.71
CA THR A 116 -0.62 -36.49 11.63
C THR A 116 -0.91 -35.61 12.85
N GLY A 117 -1.94 -34.78 12.79
CA GLY A 117 -2.21 -33.74 13.80
C GLY A 117 -1.17 -32.61 13.84
N LYS A 118 -0.12 -32.64 13.01
CA LYS A 118 0.99 -31.68 13.02
C LYS A 118 0.65 -30.41 12.24
N VAL A 119 -0.38 -29.71 12.69
CA VAL A 119 -0.87 -28.45 12.11
C VAL A 119 -1.03 -27.38 13.18
N VAL A 120 -0.82 -26.12 12.81
CA VAL A 120 -0.95 -24.98 13.71
C VAL A 120 -1.86 -23.92 13.09
N PRO A 121 -2.57 -23.13 13.91
CA PRO A 121 -3.35 -22.02 13.40
C PRO A 121 -2.45 -20.94 12.80
N THR A 122 -2.98 -20.18 11.84
CA THR A 122 -2.22 -19.10 11.23
C THR A 122 -3.13 -17.98 10.72
N TRP A 123 -2.55 -17.02 9.99
CA TRP A 123 -3.29 -15.97 9.30
C TRP A 123 -2.95 -15.98 7.82
N ASN A 124 -3.98 -15.85 7.01
CA ASN A 124 -3.86 -15.53 5.60
C ASN A 124 -4.01 -14.01 5.41
N TYR A 125 -3.11 -13.42 4.65
CA TYR A 125 -3.07 -11.99 4.35
C TYR A 125 -2.21 -11.71 3.13
N SER A 126 -2.40 -10.53 2.55
CA SER A 126 -1.51 -9.98 1.53
C SER A 126 -1.06 -8.57 1.91
N ALA A 127 0.17 -8.23 1.53
CA ALA A 127 0.72 -6.90 1.77
C ALA A 127 1.86 -6.60 0.80
N VAL A 128 2.03 -5.31 0.47
CA VAL A 128 3.19 -4.78 -0.24
C VAL A 128 3.85 -3.73 0.63
N GLN A 129 5.16 -3.90 0.84
CA GLN A 129 5.98 -2.96 1.59
C GLN A 129 6.95 -2.30 0.63
N VAL A 130 7.04 -0.97 0.67
CA VAL A 130 8.02 -0.20 -0.09
C VAL A 130 8.95 0.54 0.85
N TYR A 131 10.20 0.70 0.43
CA TYR A 131 11.11 1.71 0.93
C TYR A 131 11.41 2.71 -0.17
N GLY A 132 11.72 3.94 0.23
CA GLY A 132 12.04 4.96 -0.74
C GLY A 132 12.53 6.25 -0.11
N ARG A 133 12.92 7.21 -0.96
CA ARG A 133 13.36 8.52 -0.51
C ARG A 133 12.26 9.57 -0.63
N ALA A 134 11.93 10.19 0.50
CA ALA A 134 10.86 11.17 0.57
C ALA A 134 11.36 12.59 0.32
N THR A 135 10.72 13.28 -0.63
CA THR A 135 10.82 14.73 -0.84
C THR A 135 9.51 15.39 -0.41
N ILE A 136 9.61 16.42 0.43
CA ILE A 136 8.45 17.05 1.06
C ILE A 136 8.21 18.46 0.49
N PHE A 137 7.01 18.68 -0.05
CA PHE A 137 6.59 19.95 -0.61
C PHE A 137 5.76 20.72 0.42
N HIS A 138 6.41 21.59 1.20
CA HIS A 138 5.76 22.28 2.32
C HIS A 138 5.76 23.81 2.24
N ASP A 139 6.62 24.43 1.42
CA ASP A 139 6.61 25.89 1.26
C ASP A 139 5.41 26.32 0.40
N THR A 140 4.44 26.95 1.06
CA THR A 140 3.20 27.44 0.42
C THR A 140 3.43 28.53 -0.62
N LYS A 141 4.60 29.17 -0.64
CA LYS A 141 4.95 30.22 -1.60
C LYS A 141 5.73 29.68 -2.81
N ALA A 142 6.29 28.48 -2.71
CA ALA A 142 7.05 27.89 -3.78
C ALA A 142 6.13 27.39 -4.91
N THR A 143 6.41 27.81 -6.14
CA THR A 143 5.68 27.38 -7.34
C THR A 143 5.69 25.85 -7.49
N ALA A 144 6.81 25.21 -7.17
CA ALA A 144 6.94 23.75 -7.23
C ALA A 144 5.97 23.03 -6.26
N THR A 145 5.76 23.58 -5.05
CA THR A 145 4.79 23.03 -4.08
C THR A 145 3.37 23.13 -4.61
N GLY A 146 3.00 24.28 -5.17
CA GLY A 146 1.68 24.49 -5.77
C GLY A 146 1.43 23.49 -6.90
N ALA A 147 2.34 23.41 -7.86
CA ALA A 147 2.24 22.49 -8.99
C ALA A 147 2.17 21.01 -8.57
N PHE A 148 2.99 20.61 -7.59
CA PHE A 148 2.97 19.24 -7.06
C PHE A 148 1.60 18.91 -6.45
N LEU A 149 1.09 19.77 -5.57
CA LEU A 149 -0.20 19.56 -4.90
C LEU A 149 -1.36 19.57 -5.88
N ASP A 150 -1.35 20.46 -6.87
CA ASP A 150 -2.39 20.50 -7.89
C ASP A 150 -2.47 19.20 -8.69
N GLN A 151 -1.32 18.70 -9.16
CA GLN A 151 -1.27 17.44 -9.87
C GLN A 151 -1.69 16.27 -8.97
N GLN A 152 -1.13 16.20 -7.75
CA GLN A 152 -1.38 15.10 -6.82
C GLN A 152 -2.86 15.01 -6.40
N ILE A 153 -3.52 16.12 -6.09
CA ILE A 153 -4.93 16.12 -5.67
C ILE A 153 -5.83 15.73 -6.84
N ARG A 154 -5.55 16.22 -8.06
CA ARG A 154 -6.33 15.88 -9.25
C ARG A 154 -6.22 14.40 -9.59
N ASP A 155 -5.02 13.87 -9.63
CA ASP A 155 -4.79 12.46 -9.95
C ASP A 155 -5.40 11.55 -8.89
N LEU A 156 -5.26 11.89 -7.61
CA LEU A 156 -5.87 11.12 -6.53
C LEU A 156 -7.40 11.16 -6.58
N SER A 157 -7.99 12.32 -6.86
CA SER A 157 -9.44 12.47 -7.00
C SER A 157 -9.94 11.63 -8.17
N MET A 158 -9.28 11.71 -9.32
CA MET A 158 -9.62 10.91 -10.50
C MET A 158 -9.52 9.41 -10.24
N GLN A 159 -8.42 8.94 -9.64
CA GLN A 159 -8.27 7.53 -9.26
C GLN A 159 -9.38 7.08 -8.31
N SER A 160 -9.73 7.91 -7.32
CA SER A 160 -10.75 7.57 -6.34
C SER A 160 -12.15 7.54 -6.97
N GLU A 161 -12.51 8.55 -7.74
CA GLU A 161 -13.83 8.67 -8.37
C GLU A 161 -14.04 7.58 -9.45
N VAL A 162 -13.01 7.27 -10.23
CA VAL A 162 -13.13 6.33 -11.36
C VAL A 162 -12.88 4.89 -10.94
N ASP A 163 -11.77 4.60 -10.26
CA ASP A 163 -11.32 3.22 -10.03
C ASP A 163 -11.94 2.62 -8.76
N ILE A 164 -12.17 3.45 -7.73
CA ILE A 164 -12.76 3.01 -6.46
C ILE A 164 -14.29 3.17 -6.48
N MET A 165 -14.78 4.35 -6.83
CA MET A 165 -16.22 4.65 -6.80
C MET A 165 -16.96 4.27 -8.09
N GLY A 166 -16.27 4.12 -9.21
CA GLY A 166 -16.87 3.68 -10.48
C GLY A 166 -17.57 4.78 -11.29
N TYR A 167 -17.40 6.07 -10.95
CA TYR A 167 -17.99 7.21 -11.65
C TYR A 167 -17.24 7.53 -12.96
N LYS A 168 -17.31 6.63 -13.94
CA LYS A 168 -16.56 6.74 -15.22
C LYS A 168 -17.05 7.86 -16.15
N ASP A 169 -18.35 8.12 -16.17
CA ASP A 169 -18.94 9.08 -17.13
C ASP A 169 -18.84 10.53 -16.67
N ARG A 170 -18.97 10.76 -15.35
CA ARG A 170 -18.98 12.08 -14.74
C ARG A 170 -18.37 12.04 -13.33
N PRO A 171 -17.06 11.77 -13.21
CA PRO A 171 -16.36 11.83 -11.93
C PRO A 171 -16.38 13.26 -11.40
N TRP A 172 -16.40 13.42 -10.07
CA TRP A 172 -16.18 14.74 -9.47
C TRP A 172 -14.76 15.24 -9.81
N GLN A 173 -14.65 16.51 -10.21
CA GLN A 173 -13.37 17.14 -10.53
C GLN A 173 -13.02 18.19 -9.49
N VAL A 174 -11.72 18.42 -9.27
CA VAL A 174 -11.24 19.48 -8.36
C VAL A 174 -11.81 20.85 -8.75
N ASP A 175 -12.01 21.10 -10.04
CA ASP A 175 -12.57 22.36 -10.56
C ASP A 175 -14.09 22.51 -10.36
N ASP A 176 -14.78 21.46 -9.90
CA ASP A 176 -16.18 21.58 -9.45
C ASP A 176 -16.27 22.33 -8.11
N ALA A 177 -15.15 22.49 -7.40
CA ALA A 177 -15.04 23.36 -6.22
C ALA A 177 -14.53 24.77 -6.59
N PRO A 178 -14.95 25.83 -5.87
CA PRO A 178 -14.44 27.17 -6.10
C PRO A 178 -12.90 27.24 -5.97
N SER A 179 -12.23 27.85 -6.94
CA SER A 179 -10.75 27.93 -6.97
C SER A 179 -10.17 28.54 -5.68
N SER A 180 -10.78 29.61 -5.16
CA SER A 180 -10.36 30.23 -3.90
C SER A 180 -10.44 29.28 -2.70
N TYR A 181 -11.39 28.34 -2.72
CA TYR A 181 -11.54 27.31 -1.68
C TYR A 181 -10.45 26.25 -1.81
N VAL A 182 -10.16 25.78 -3.03
CA VAL A 182 -9.07 24.84 -3.30
C VAL A 182 -7.71 25.44 -2.88
N GLU A 183 -7.44 26.70 -3.24
CA GLU A 183 -6.21 27.40 -2.85
C GLU A 183 -6.07 27.56 -1.33
N LEU A 184 -7.18 27.76 -0.62
CA LEU A 184 -7.19 27.81 0.84
C LEU A 184 -6.83 26.45 1.44
N LEU A 185 -7.44 25.37 0.97
CA LEU A 185 -7.21 24.02 1.49
C LEU A 185 -5.81 23.49 1.16
N LYS A 186 -5.23 23.84 0.00
CA LYS A 186 -3.84 23.49 -0.34
C LYS A 186 -2.83 24.02 0.69
N LYS A 187 -3.09 25.17 1.31
CA LYS A 187 -2.22 25.71 2.39
C LYS A 187 -2.23 24.86 3.65
N ALA A 188 -3.31 24.11 3.88
CA ALA A 188 -3.50 23.26 5.05
C ALA A 188 -2.83 21.89 4.94
N ILE A 189 -2.22 21.56 3.80
CA ILE A 189 -1.53 20.28 3.55
C ILE A 189 -0.06 20.51 3.16
N ILE A 190 0.70 19.42 3.17
CA ILE A 190 2.02 19.30 2.54
C ILE A 190 1.98 18.15 1.53
N GLY A 191 2.75 18.29 0.45
CA GLY A 191 2.95 17.22 -0.52
C GLY A 191 4.07 16.28 -0.09
N VAL A 192 3.91 15.00 -0.39
CA VAL A 192 4.90 13.95 -0.10
C VAL A 192 5.14 13.16 -1.38
N GLN A 193 6.36 13.21 -1.90
CA GLN A 193 6.80 12.35 -3.00
C GLN A 193 7.77 11.32 -2.46
N VAL A 194 7.60 10.05 -2.80
CA VAL A 194 8.54 8.97 -2.44
C VAL A 194 9.01 8.27 -3.70
N GLU A 195 10.29 8.43 -4.02
CA GLU A 195 10.95 7.63 -5.05
C GLU A 195 11.24 6.24 -4.47
N ILE A 196 10.64 5.20 -5.06
CA ILE A 196 10.73 3.83 -4.53
C ILE A 196 12.13 3.29 -4.83
N THR A 197 12.84 2.86 -3.78
CA THR A 197 14.18 2.25 -3.87
C THR A 197 14.13 0.74 -3.67
N ASP A 198 13.11 0.22 -2.97
CA ASP A 198 12.89 -1.20 -2.75
C ASP A 198 11.40 -1.50 -2.60
N ILE A 199 10.96 -2.64 -3.14
CA ILE A 199 9.56 -3.08 -3.07
C ILE A 199 9.51 -4.59 -2.84
N GLY A 200 8.70 -5.03 -1.88
CA GLY A 200 8.51 -6.43 -1.56
C GLY A 200 7.05 -6.77 -1.28
N GLY A 201 6.53 -7.79 -1.95
CA GLY A 201 5.17 -8.28 -1.73
C GLY A 201 5.13 -9.62 -1.01
N LYS A 202 4.09 -9.80 -0.21
CA LYS A 202 3.80 -11.05 0.46
C LYS A 202 2.35 -11.41 0.26
N PHE A 203 2.13 -12.62 -0.23
CA PHE A 203 0.83 -13.29 -0.21
C PHE A 203 1.01 -14.54 0.61
N LYS A 204 0.49 -14.55 1.83
CA LYS A 204 0.43 -15.76 2.64
C LYS A 204 -1.00 -16.27 2.57
N MET A 205 -1.24 -17.25 1.70
CA MET A 205 -2.55 -17.77 1.35
C MET A 205 -2.54 -19.30 1.33
N SER A 206 -1.91 -19.90 2.35
CA SER A 206 -1.80 -21.35 2.54
C SER A 206 -1.17 -22.15 1.37
N GLN A 207 -0.49 -21.50 0.43
CA GLN A 207 0.10 -22.17 -0.74
C GLN A 207 1.25 -23.14 -0.41
N GLU A 208 1.75 -23.16 0.83
CA GLU A 208 2.71 -24.16 1.31
C GLU A 208 2.07 -25.51 1.68
N MET A 209 0.75 -25.57 1.77
CA MET A 209 0.00 -26.77 2.13
C MET A 209 -0.25 -27.67 0.91
N GLY A 210 -0.52 -28.96 1.14
CA GLY A 210 -0.97 -29.88 0.10
C GLY A 210 -2.33 -29.47 -0.49
N VAL A 211 -2.65 -29.99 -1.68
CA VAL A 211 -3.86 -29.59 -2.44
C VAL A 211 -5.14 -29.80 -1.64
N GLY A 212 -5.33 -30.93 -0.96
CA GLY A 212 -6.56 -31.17 -0.18
C GLY A 212 -6.69 -30.26 1.05
N ASP A 213 -5.57 -29.81 1.63
CA ASP A 213 -5.59 -28.81 2.69
C ASP A 213 -5.90 -27.41 2.15
N GLN A 214 -5.41 -27.05 0.95
CA GLN A 214 -5.79 -25.80 0.28
C GLN A 214 -7.28 -25.77 -0.07
N GLU A 215 -7.82 -26.87 -0.62
CA GLU A 215 -9.26 -27.02 -0.89
C GLU A 215 -10.10 -26.90 0.38
N GLY A 216 -9.64 -27.51 1.48
CA GLY A 216 -10.32 -27.39 2.77
C GLY A 216 -10.30 -25.97 3.34
N VAL A 217 -9.24 -25.20 3.12
CA VAL A 217 -9.17 -23.77 3.46
C VAL A 217 -10.16 -22.96 2.61
N ILE A 218 -10.21 -23.21 1.29
CA ILE A 218 -11.14 -22.54 0.37
C ILE A 218 -12.59 -22.77 0.81
N GLU A 219 -13.02 -24.03 0.95
CA GLU A 219 -14.41 -24.35 1.32
C GLU A 219 -14.76 -23.86 2.74
N GLY A 220 -13.79 -23.94 3.66
CA GLY A 220 -13.96 -23.44 5.03
C GLY A 220 -14.27 -21.94 5.07
N PHE A 221 -13.62 -21.16 4.21
CA PHE A 221 -13.89 -19.72 4.07
C PHE A 221 -15.18 -19.40 3.32
N GLU A 222 -15.51 -20.14 2.27
CA GLU A 222 -16.79 -19.98 1.53
C GLU A 222 -17.99 -20.28 2.43
N THR A 223 -17.88 -21.27 3.31
CA THR A 223 -18.93 -21.65 4.27
C THR A 223 -19.21 -20.56 5.30
N LEU A 224 -18.28 -19.62 5.54
CA LEU A 224 -18.54 -18.49 6.42
C LEU A 224 -19.59 -17.54 5.85
N GLY A 225 -19.85 -17.57 4.54
CA GLY A 225 -20.86 -16.72 3.88
C GLY A 225 -20.61 -15.22 4.05
N SER A 226 -19.35 -14.81 4.22
CA SER A 226 -18.95 -13.41 4.38
C SER A 226 -18.12 -12.95 3.19
N ASP A 227 -18.19 -11.66 2.84
CA ASP A 227 -17.43 -11.09 1.74
C ASP A 227 -15.92 -11.30 1.93
N VAL A 228 -15.41 -11.10 3.15
CA VAL A 228 -14.01 -11.35 3.51
C VAL A 228 -13.64 -12.82 3.34
N GLY A 229 -14.51 -13.74 3.75
CA GLY A 229 -14.30 -15.17 3.54
C GLY A 229 -14.21 -15.52 2.06
N GLN A 230 -15.14 -15.01 1.24
CA GLN A 230 -15.14 -15.24 -0.20
C GLN A 230 -13.88 -14.69 -0.87
N GLU A 231 -13.43 -13.50 -0.47
CA GLU A 231 -12.20 -12.89 -1.01
C GLU A 231 -10.94 -13.68 -0.64
N ILE A 232 -10.84 -14.15 0.61
CA ILE A 232 -9.74 -15.04 1.02
C ILE A 232 -9.78 -16.34 0.21
N ALA A 233 -10.94 -16.98 0.08
CA ALA A 233 -11.08 -18.22 -0.70
C ALA A 233 -10.64 -18.04 -2.16
N ASN A 234 -11.04 -16.92 -2.79
CA ASN A 234 -10.63 -16.58 -4.15
C ASN A 234 -9.10 -16.40 -4.25
N THR A 235 -8.51 -15.67 -3.32
CA THR A 235 -7.06 -15.42 -3.34
C THR A 235 -6.27 -16.71 -3.06
N VAL A 236 -6.72 -17.57 -2.15
CA VAL A 236 -6.11 -18.90 -1.92
C VAL A 236 -6.13 -19.72 -3.20
N ARG A 237 -7.27 -19.74 -3.92
CA ARG A 237 -7.41 -20.45 -5.19
C ARG A 237 -6.46 -19.92 -6.27
N GLU A 238 -6.29 -18.61 -6.36
CA GLU A 238 -5.35 -17.98 -7.31
C GLU A 238 -3.89 -18.32 -6.97
N ARG A 239 -3.50 -18.17 -5.70
CA ARG A 239 -2.10 -18.37 -5.28
C ARG A 239 -1.70 -19.85 -5.22
N GLY A 240 -2.62 -20.77 -4.97
CA GLY A 240 -2.38 -22.22 -5.02
C GLY A 240 -1.92 -22.68 -6.41
N LYS A 241 -2.52 -22.13 -7.49
CA LYS A 241 -2.13 -22.43 -8.88
C LYS A 241 -0.71 -21.97 -9.22
N VAL A 242 -0.32 -20.79 -8.73
CA VAL A 242 1.02 -20.22 -8.94
C VAL A 242 2.10 -20.99 -8.17
N GLY A 243 1.77 -21.49 -6.97
CA GLY A 243 2.67 -22.33 -6.17
C GLY A 243 2.94 -23.70 -6.81
N GLY A 244 1.93 -24.31 -7.42
CA GLY A 244 2.05 -25.61 -8.08
C GLY A 244 2.95 -25.61 -9.33
N SER A 245 2.98 -24.52 -10.10
CA SER A 245 3.78 -24.44 -11.34
C SER A 245 5.29 -24.29 -11.12
N LYS A 246 5.73 -23.98 -9.90
CA LYS A 246 7.16 -23.90 -9.55
C LYS A 246 7.70 -25.22 -8.96
N ALA A 247 6.83 -26.21 -8.75
CA ALA A 247 7.16 -27.50 -8.13
C ALA A 247 7.14 -28.69 -9.11
N SER A 248 6.90 -28.43 -10.41
CA SER A 248 6.96 -29.42 -11.51
C SER A 248 8.26 -29.30 -12.30
#